data_AF-A0A7J8DLM9-F1
#
_entry.id   AF-A0A7J8DLM9-F1
#
_cell.length_a   1.000
_cell.length_b   1.000
_cell.length_c   1.000
_cell.angle_alpha   90.00
_cell.angle_beta   90.00
_cell.angle_gamma   90.00
#
_symmetry.space_group_name_H-M   'P 1'
#
loop_
_entity.id
_entity.type
_entity.pdbx_description
1 polymer ?
#
loop_
_entity_poly.entity_id
_entity_poly.type
_entity_poly.pdbx_seq_one_letter_code
_entity_poly.pdbx_strand_id
1 'polypeptide(L)'
;MASQSVQGEGPTSSRWDGGEEKADFNAKRKKKVAEIDQALNSDPTDVAALRRMAISEGGLLTDEIRQKVWPKLLNVNTNDPSPVSGENLRQMSKDYQQVLLDVRRSLRRFPPGMPEEQREGLQEELIDIILLILERNPQLHYYQGYHDIVVTFLLVVGERLATSLVEKLSTHHLRDFMDPTMDNTKHILNYLMPIIDQVNPELHDFMQRAEVGTIFALSWLITWFGHVLSDFRHVVRLYDFFLACHPLMPIYFAAVIPQDLPYETLISRAGDLFVQFPPSELAREAAAQQQAEKTAASTFKDFELASAQQRPDMVLRQRFRGLLRSEERTKDVLTKPRTNRFVKLAVMGLTVALGAAALAMVKSALEWAPKFQLQLFP
;
A
#
# COMPACT_ATOMS: atom_id res chain seq x y z
N MET A 1 52.67 -46.49 24.81
CA MET A 1 52.03 -46.09 26.09
C MET A 1 50.80 -45.29 25.74
N ALA A 2 49.71 -45.58 26.47
CA ALA A 2 48.33 -45.40 26.03
C ALA A 2 47.88 -43.94 25.90
N SER A 3 47.10 -43.68 24.85
CA SER A 3 46.22 -42.52 24.73
C SER A 3 44.92 -42.82 25.48
N GLN A 4 44.61 -42.03 26.50
CA GLN A 4 43.29 -42.01 27.14
C GLN A 4 42.49 -40.83 26.62
N SER A 5 41.25 -41.16 26.26
CA SER A 5 40.14 -40.31 25.85
C SER A 5 39.66 -39.38 26.96
N VAL A 6 39.50 -38.10 26.65
CA VAL A 6 38.67 -37.17 27.45
C VAL A 6 37.52 -36.72 26.57
N GLN A 7 36.32 -37.17 26.92
CA GLN A 7 35.05 -36.69 26.38
C GLN A 7 34.79 -35.29 26.95
N GLY A 8 34.68 -34.30 26.08
CA GLY A 8 34.14 -32.97 26.42
C GLY A 8 32.69 -32.90 25.98
N GLU A 9 31.79 -32.71 26.93
CA GLU A 9 30.37 -32.42 26.72
C GLU A 9 30.21 -31.10 25.96
N GLY A 10 29.61 -31.16 24.76
CA GLY A 10 29.14 -29.99 24.03
C GLY A 10 27.68 -29.68 24.39
N PRO A 11 27.26 -28.41 24.39
CA PRO A 11 25.95 -28.01 24.86
C PRO A 11 24.84 -28.58 23.97
N THR A 12 23.85 -29.16 24.63
CA THR A 12 22.60 -29.66 24.04
C THR A 12 21.95 -28.59 23.17
N SER A 13 21.87 -28.90 21.88
CA SER A 13 21.06 -28.19 20.89
C SER A 13 19.62 -28.04 21.41
N SER A 14 19.22 -26.80 21.73
CA SER A 14 17.83 -26.43 21.94
C SER A 14 17.08 -26.62 20.63
N ARG A 15 16.21 -27.63 20.63
CA ARG A 15 15.25 -27.93 19.58
C ARG A 15 14.25 -26.77 19.55
N TRP A 16 14.28 -25.99 18.48
CA TRP A 16 13.45 -24.80 18.30
C TRP A 16 11.96 -25.17 18.28
N ASP A 17 11.21 -24.51 19.15
CA ASP A 17 9.81 -24.80 19.50
C ASP A 17 8.82 -23.92 18.70
N GLY A 18 8.84 -24.05 17.38
CA GLY A 18 7.91 -23.32 16.49
C GLY A 18 6.47 -23.83 16.54
N GLY A 19 6.21 -24.93 17.26
CA GLY A 19 4.88 -25.53 17.43
C GLY A 19 4.10 -24.88 18.57
N GLU A 20 4.74 -24.64 19.72
CA GLU A 20 4.10 -24.01 20.88
C GLU A 20 3.75 -22.54 20.61
N GLU A 21 4.62 -21.77 19.95
CA GLU A 21 4.34 -20.36 19.61
C GLU A 21 3.13 -20.20 18.66
N LYS A 22 2.99 -21.07 17.66
CA LYS A 22 1.83 -21.07 16.75
C LYS A 22 0.54 -21.49 17.45
N ALA A 23 0.62 -22.45 18.37
CA ALA A 23 -0.53 -22.89 19.16
C ALA A 23 -1.02 -21.79 20.10
N ASP A 24 -0.09 -21.10 20.79
CA ASP A 24 -0.37 -19.97 21.67
C ASP A 24 -0.98 -18.78 20.90
N PHE A 25 -0.43 -18.43 19.73
CA PHE A 25 -0.99 -17.38 18.87
C PHE A 25 -2.44 -17.68 18.44
N ASN A 26 -2.70 -18.91 18.02
CA ASN A 26 -4.05 -19.34 17.65
C ASN A 26 -5.01 -19.34 18.84
N ALA A 27 -4.54 -19.71 20.04
CA ALA A 27 -5.33 -19.65 21.26
C ALA A 27 -5.69 -18.20 21.65
N LYS A 28 -4.71 -17.28 21.61
CA LYS A 28 -4.91 -15.83 21.82
C LYS A 28 -5.93 -15.26 20.83
N ARG A 29 -5.81 -15.61 19.54
CA ARG A 29 -6.76 -15.18 18.51
C ARG A 29 -8.18 -15.68 18.79
N LYS A 30 -8.36 -16.96 19.14
CA LYS A 30 -9.68 -17.53 19.47
C LYS A 30 -10.30 -16.86 20.69
N LYS A 31 -9.49 -16.64 21.75
CA LYS A 31 -9.92 -15.92 22.95
C LYS A 31 -10.41 -14.51 22.61
N LYS A 32 -9.65 -13.78 21.81
CA LYS A 32 -10.00 -12.43 21.38
C LYS A 32 -11.30 -12.36 20.58
N VAL A 33 -11.54 -13.31 19.67
CA VAL A 33 -12.82 -13.41 18.94
C VAL A 33 -13.98 -13.63 19.93
N ALA A 34 -13.83 -14.54 20.89
CA ALA A 34 -14.86 -14.81 21.89
C ALA A 34 -15.17 -13.59 22.77
N GLU A 35 -14.14 -12.82 23.17
CA GLU A 35 -14.33 -11.57 23.92
C GLU A 35 -15.06 -10.49 23.10
N ILE A 36 -14.76 -10.37 21.81
CA ILE A 36 -15.46 -9.45 20.91
C ILE A 36 -16.93 -9.86 20.75
N ASP A 37 -17.21 -11.14 20.52
CA ASP A 37 -18.58 -11.64 20.40
C ASP A 37 -19.35 -11.45 21.71
N GLN A 38 -18.72 -11.68 22.87
CA GLN A 38 -19.33 -11.41 24.17
C GLN A 38 -19.68 -9.93 24.34
N ALA A 39 -18.77 -9.02 23.97
CA ALA A 39 -19.00 -7.58 24.06
C ALA A 39 -20.12 -7.11 23.12
N LEU A 40 -20.20 -7.66 21.90
CA LEU A 40 -21.26 -7.39 20.93
C LEU A 40 -22.64 -7.85 21.42
N ASN A 41 -22.71 -9.00 22.08
CA ASN A 41 -23.96 -9.61 22.55
C ASN A 41 -24.39 -9.17 23.96
N SER A 42 -23.63 -8.27 24.60
CA SER A 42 -24.00 -7.69 25.90
C SER A 42 -25.12 -6.65 25.73
N ASP A 43 -25.94 -6.46 26.77
CA ASP A 43 -27.01 -5.45 26.80
C ASP A 43 -26.84 -4.50 28.01
N PRO A 44 -26.44 -3.22 27.81
CA PRO A 44 -26.09 -2.62 26.53
C PRO A 44 -24.76 -3.17 25.98
N THR A 45 -24.54 -3.05 24.66
CA THR A 45 -23.29 -3.44 24.00
C THR A 45 -22.07 -2.81 24.70
N ASP A 46 -21.06 -3.61 25.05
CA ASP A 46 -19.84 -3.10 25.73
C ASP A 46 -18.88 -2.46 24.72
N VAL A 47 -19.19 -1.22 24.32
CA VAL A 47 -18.36 -0.43 23.39
C VAL A 47 -16.96 -0.18 23.96
N ALA A 48 -16.80 -0.14 25.29
CA ALA A 48 -15.49 0.06 25.92
C ALA A 48 -14.59 -1.16 25.72
N ALA A 49 -15.13 -2.38 25.86
CA ALA A 49 -14.41 -3.61 25.51
C ALA A 49 -14.04 -3.64 24.02
N LEU A 50 -14.97 -3.28 23.13
CA LEU A 50 -14.71 -3.23 21.69
C LEU A 50 -13.57 -2.25 21.34
N ARG A 51 -13.52 -1.07 21.99
CA ARG A 51 -12.40 -0.13 21.85
C ARG A 51 -11.07 -0.74 22.31
N ARG A 52 -11.04 -1.39 23.48
CA ARG A 52 -9.83 -2.07 23.96
C ARG A 52 -9.36 -3.16 22.98
N MET A 53 -10.28 -3.92 22.40
CA MET A 53 -9.96 -4.96 21.42
C MET A 53 -9.39 -4.38 20.12
N ALA A 54 -9.97 -3.29 19.62
CA ALA A 54 -9.48 -2.58 18.43
C ALA A 54 -8.08 -1.96 18.63
N ILE A 55 -7.79 -1.43 19.83
CA ILE A 55 -6.49 -0.85 20.18
C ILE A 55 -5.42 -1.93 20.37
N SER A 56 -5.74 -3.03 21.04
CA SER A 56 -4.79 -4.10 21.35
C SER A 56 -4.22 -4.78 20.10
N GLU A 57 -3.17 -5.58 20.30
CA GLU A 57 -2.42 -6.26 19.23
C GLU A 57 -3.35 -6.99 18.23
N GLY A 58 -3.07 -6.82 16.94
CA GLY A 58 -3.85 -7.42 15.85
C GLY A 58 -5.22 -6.78 15.57
N GLY A 59 -5.68 -5.81 16.38
CA GLY A 59 -6.94 -5.09 16.16
C GLY A 59 -8.17 -6.01 16.15
N LEU A 60 -9.10 -5.80 15.23
CA LEU A 60 -10.36 -6.55 15.15
C LEU A 60 -10.29 -7.86 14.35
N LEU A 61 -9.09 -8.23 13.88
CA LEU A 61 -8.75 -9.50 13.24
C LEU A 61 -9.34 -9.74 11.84
N THR A 62 -10.64 -9.56 11.61
CA THR A 62 -11.31 -9.88 10.33
C THR A 62 -12.35 -8.85 9.93
N ASP A 63 -12.68 -8.80 8.63
CA ASP A 63 -13.63 -7.85 8.07
C ASP A 63 -15.07 -8.14 8.51
N GLU A 64 -15.43 -9.40 8.74
CA GLU A 64 -16.73 -9.79 9.27
C GLU A 64 -16.96 -9.26 10.70
N ILE A 65 -15.89 -9.17 11.50
CA ILE A 65 -15.94 -8.54 12.81
C ILE A 65 -16.07 -7.03 12.65
N ARG A 66 -15.31 -6.42 11.74
CA ARG A 66 -15.34 -4.96 11.49
C ARG A 66 -16.71 -4.47 11.04
N GLN A 67 -17.39 -5.23 10.19
CA GLN A 67 -18.78 -4.98 9.78
C GLN A 67 -19.74 -4.83 10.97
N LYS A 68 -19.47 -5.52 12.09
CA LYS A 68 -20.29 -5.43 13.31
C LYS A 68 -19.78 -4.37 14.29
N VAL A 69 -18.47 -4.19 14.38
CA VAL A 69 -17.83 -3.36 15.42
C VAL A 69 -17.62 -1.91 15.00
N TRP A 70 -17.20 -1.62 13.77
CA TRP A 70 -16.99 -0.24 13.32
C TRP A 70 -18.22 0.67 13.48
N PRO A 71 -19.46 0.21 13.21
CA PRO A 71 -20.65 1.01 13.48
C PRO A 71 -20.81 1.36 14.97
N LYS A 72 -20.44 0.43 15.87
CA LYS A 72 -20.48 0.68 17.32
C LYS A 72 -19.41 1.68 17.76
N LEU A 73 -18.22 1.63 17.17
CA LEU A 73 -17.13 2.58 17.46
C LEU A 73 -17.49 4.01 17.02
N LEU A 74 -18.13 4.14 15.85
CA LEU A 74 -18.58 5.42 15.30
C LEU A 74 -19.94 5.88 15.81
N ASN A 75 -20.60 5.07 16.65
CA ASN A 75 -21.96 5.32 17.15
C ASN A 75 -22.97 5.57 16.01
N VAL A 76 -22.95 4.70 15.00
CA VAL A 76 -23.87 4.70 13.85
C VAL A 76 -24.89 3.59 14.01
N ASN A 77 -26.17 3.92 13.87
CA ASN A 77 -27.25 2.95 13.91
C ASN A 77 -27.41 2.27 12.54
N THR A 78 -27.16 0.97 12.48
CA THR A 78 -27.26 0.18 11.24
C THR A 78 -28.69 -0.06 10.78
N ASN A 79 -29.68 0.21 11.63
CA ASN A 79 -31.10 0.06 11.31
C ASN A 79 -31.68 1.26 10.57
N ASP A 80 -30.94 2.37 10.51
CA ASP A 80 -31.38 3.54 9.78
C ASP A 80 -31.48 3.21 8.28
N PRO A 81 -32.47 3.79 7.57
CA PRO A 81 -32.61 3.57 6.14
C PRO A 81 -31.33 4.03 5.43
N SER A 82 -30.92 3.27 4.40
CA SER A 82 -29.78 3.64 3.58
C SER A 82 -29.99 5.05 3.02
N PRO A 83 -28.95 5.89 2.99
CA PRO A 83 -29.00 7.13 2.25
C PRO A 83 -29.33 6.81 0.79
N VAL A 84 -30.42 7.38 0.27
CA VAL A 84 -30.83 7.22 -1.13
C VAL A 84 -30.32 8.43 -1.90
N SER A 85 -29.68 8.19 -3.04
CA SER A 85 -29.27 9.25 -3.95
C SER A 85 -30.47 9.89 -4.66
N GLY A 86 -30.42 11.20 -4.88
CA GLY A 86 -31.32 11.84 -5.83
C GLY A 86 -31.09 11.33 -7.27
N GLU A 87 -32.10 11.47 -8.13
CA GLU A 87 -31.91 11.25 -9.56
C GLU A 87 -30.81 12.19 -10.08
N ASN A 88 -29.93 11.70 -10.95
CA ASN A 88 -28.86 12.47 -11.60
C ASN A 88 -27.72 12.98 -10.68
N LEU A 89 -27.46 12.33 -9.54
CA LEU A 89 -26.37 12.66 -8.60
C LEU A 89 -25.05 13.05 -9.29
N ARG A 90 -24.57 12.23 -10.23
CA ARG A 90 -23.30 12.46 -10.95
C ARG A 90 -23.32 13.69 -11.85
N GLN A 91 -24.46 14.01 -12.45
CA GLN A 91 -24.61 15.16 -13.36
C GLN A 91 -24.70 16.47 -12.58
N MET A 92 -25.31 16.45 -11.39
CA MET A 92 -25.47 17.62 -10.53
C MET A 92 -24.24 17.91 -9.67
N SER A 93 -23.37 16.91 -9.46
CA SER A 93 -22.19 17.02 -8.62
C SER A 93 -21.07 17.84 -9.27
N LYS A 94 -20.74 18.99 -8.68
CA LYS A 94 -19.60 19.84 -9.11
C LYS A 94 -18.25 19.10 -9.07
N ASP A 95 -18.09 18.14 -8.15
CA ASP A 95 -16.84 17.43 -7.90
C ASP A 95 -16.69 16.14 -8.73
N TYR A 96 -17.70 15.75 -9.52
CA TYR A 96 -17.73 14.46 -10.23
C TYR A 96 -16.48 14.19 -11.07
N GLN A 97 -16.02 15.16 -11.86
CA GLN A 97 -14.85 14.98 -12.72
C GLN A 97 -13.58 14.76 -11.90
N GLN A 98 -13.41 15.47 -10.79
CA GLN A 98 -12.24 15.32 -9.92
C GLN A 98 -12.26 13.95 -9.23
N VAL A 99 -13.41 13.56 -8.67
CA VAL A 99 -13.60 12.25 -8.02
C VAL A 99 -13.33 11.11 -9.01
N LEU A 100 -13.87 11.19 -10.22
CA LEU A 100 -13.66 10.20 -11.28
C LEU A 100 -12.17 10.05 -11.62
N LEU A 101 -11.44 11.17 -11.75
CA LEU A 101 -10.00 11.14 -12.06
C LEU A 101 -9.20 10.51 -10.92
N ASP A 102 -9.54 10.79 -9.68
CA ASP A 102 -8.84 10.26 -8.51
C ASP A 102 -9.10 8.76 -8.33
N VAL A 103 -10.36 8.32 -8.47
CA VAL A 103 -10.74 6.90 -8.40
C VAL A 103 -10.08 6.07 -9.50
N ARG A 104 -9.91 6.63 -10.70
CA ARG A 104 -9.17 5.95 -11.79
C ARG A 104 -7.69 5.78 -11.49
N ARG A 105 -7.10 6.64 -10.66
CA ARG A 105 -5.68 6.57 -10.27
C ARG A 105 -5.42 5.63 -9.08
N SER A 106 -6.46 5.23 -8.34
CA SER A 106 -6.35 4.42 -7.11
C SER A 106 -6.31 2.91 -7.33
N LEU A 107 -5.98 2.43 -8.54
CA LEU A 107 -5.93 0.99 -8.89
C LEU A 107 -5.11 0.13 -7.93
N ARG A 108 -4.05 0.70 -7.33
CA ARG A 108 -3.17 0.00 -6.38
C ARG A 108 -3.85 -0.34 -5.05
N ARG A 109 -5.02 0.25 -4.75
CA ARG A 109 -5.76 0.00 -3.51
C ARG A 109 -6.63 -1.25 -3.56
N PHE A 110 -6.88 -1.77 -4.76
CA PHE A 110 -7.64 -3.00 -4.93
C PHE A 110 -6.72 -4.22 -4.82
N PRO A 111 -7.19 -5.33 -4.23
CA PRO A 111 -6.40 -6.56 -4.09
C PRO A 111 -5.82 -7.05 -5.43
N PRO A 112 -4.53 -7.48 -5.46
CA PRO A 112 -3.94 -8.04 -6.66
C PRO A 112 -4.68 -9.33 -7.05
N GLY A 113 -5.16 -9.40 -8.29
CA GLY A 113 -5.93 -10.54 -8.80
C GLY A 113 -7.46 -10.36 -8.75
N MET A 114 -7.97 -9.24 -8.23
CA MET A 114 -9.39 -8.90 -8.36
C MET A 114 -9.77 -8.78 -9.85
N PRO A 115 -10.85 -9.45 -10.31
CA PRO A 115 -11.37 -9.32 -11.67
C PRO A 115 -11.63 -7.85 -12.06
N GLU A 116 -11.39 -7.52 -13.32
CA GLU A 116 -11.56 -6.14 -13.83
C GLU A 116 -13.00 -5.65 -13.69
N GLU A 117 -13.97 -6.48 -14.08
CA GLU A 117 -15.41 -6.16 -13.96
C GLU A 117 -15.83 -5.89 -12.51
N GLN A 118 -15.36 -6.72 -11.56
CA GLN A 118 -15.64 -6.50 -10.14
C GLN A 118 -15.01 -5.19 -9.65
N ARG A 119 -13.79 -4.89 -10.09
CA ARG A 119 -13.08 -3.67 -9.72
C ARG A 119 -13.79 -2.42 -10.27
N GLU A 120 -14.21 -2.47 -11.52
CA GLU A 120 -14.97 -1.39 -12.15
C GLU A 120 -16.28 -1.16 -11.39
N GLY A 121 -17.01 -2.22 -11.04
CA GLY A 121 -18.20 -2.11 -10.18
C GLY A 121 -17.92 -1.39 -8.86
N LEU A 122 -16.86 -1.77 -8.14
CA LEU A 122 -16.46 -1.10 -6.89
C LEU A 122 -15.99 0.35 -7.11
N GLN A 123 -15.39 0.67 -8.26
CA GLN A 123 -15.01 2.05 -8.59
C GLN A 123 -16.26 2.92 -8.82
N GLU A 124 -17.28 2.38 -9.47
CA GLU A 124 -18.56 3.06 -9.66
C GLU A 124 -19.26 3.30 -8.32
N GLU A 125 -19.36 2.26 -7.46
CA GLU A 125 -19.87 2.38 -6.09
C GLU A 125 -19.08 3.43 -5.29
N LEU A 126 -17.75 3.41 -5.36
CA LEU A 126 -16.90 4.38 -4.67
C LEU A 126 -17.19 5.83 -5.09
N ILE A 127 -17.38 6.08 -6.38
CA ILE A 127 -17.77 7.40 -6.89
C ILE A 127 -19.10 7.80 -6.29
N ASP A 128 -20.11 6.93 -6.36
CA ASP A 128 -21.46 7.24 -5.90
C ASP A 128 -21.51 7.51 -4.39
N ILE A 129 -20.77 6.76 -3.57
CA ILE A 129 -20.64 7.00 -2.13
C ILE A 129 -20.07 8.40 -1.85
N ILE A 130 -18.97 8.77 -2.53
CA ILE A 130 -18.32 10.08 -2.32
C ILE A 130 -19.29 11.20 -2.67
N LEU A 131 -19.93 11.13 -3.83
CA LEU A 131 -20.84 12.18 -4.29
C LEU A 131 -22.08 12.28 -3.40
N LEU A 132 -22.64 11.15 -2.96
CA LEU A 132 -23.81 11.13 -2.08
C LEU A 132 -23.51 11.79 -0.73
N ILE A 133 -22.33 11.53 -0.15
CA ILE A 133 -21.92 12.17 1.11
C ILE A 133 -21.79 13.69 0.92
N LEU A 134 -21.18 14.14 -0.18
CA LEU A 134 -21.00 15.57 -0.47
C LEU A 134 -22.34 16.27 -0.76
N GLU A 135 -23.25 15.62 -1.48
CA GLU A 135 -24.60 16.15 -1.75
C GLU A 135 -25.38 16.36 -0.45
N ARG A 136 -25.34 15.38 0.46
CA ARG A 136 -26.04 15.43 1.74
C ARG A 136 -25.42 16.40 2.75
N ASN A 137 -24.15 16.74 2.56
CA ASN A 137 -23.37 17.56 3.47
C ASN A 137 -22.69 18.71 2.70
N PRO A 138 -23.45 19.71 2.22
CA PRO A 138 -22.94 20.76 1.33
C PRO A 138 -21.84 21.64 1.95
N GLN A 139 -21.68 21.59 3.27
CA GLN A 139 -20.56 22.22 3.99
C GLN A 139 -19.21 21.52 3.77
N LEU A 140 -19.21 20.25 3.34
CA LEU A 140 -18.01 19.46 3.11
C LEU A 140 -17.49 19.70 1.68
N HIS A 141 -16.17 19.83 1.59
CA HIS A 141 -15.44 20.05 0.34
C HIS A 141 -14.57 18.83 0.07
N TYR A 142 -14.64 18.31 -1.15
CA TYR A 142 -13.79 17.20 -1.57
C TYR A 142 -12.31 17.62 -1.57
N TYR A 143 -11.45 16.76 -1.02
CA TYR A 143 -10.00 16.90 -1.12
C TYR A 143 -9.37 15.66 -1.77
N GLN A 144 -8.25 15.86 -2.47
CA GLN A 144 -7.52 14.78 -3.11
C GLN A 144 -6.89 13.86 -2.05
N GLY A 145 -7.34 12.62 -2.00
CA GLY A 145 -6.97 11.62 -0.98
C GLY A 145 -8.17 11.09 -0.19
N TYR A 146 -9.31 11.79 -0.20
CA TYR A 146 -10.52 11.33 0.49
C TYR A 146 -10.99 9.95 0.00
N HIS A 147 -10.87 9.70 -1.31
CA HIS A 147 -11.20 8.40 -1.93
C HIS A 147 -10.38 7.23 -1.36
N ASP A 148 -9.15 7.45 -0.87
CA ASP A 148 -8.34 6.41 -0.22
C ASP A 148 -8.99 5.94 1.09
N ILE A 149 -9.67 6.84 1.79
CA ILE A 149 -10.44 6.49 2.98
C ILE A 149 -11.71 5.75 2.57
N VAL A 150 -12.49 6.30 1.65
CA VAL A 150 -13.78 5.72 1.26
C VAL A 150 -13.63 4.33 0.67
N VAL A 151 -12.62 4.08 -0.19
CA VAL A 151 -12.38 2.75 -0.77
C VAL A 151 -12.02 1.72 0.30
N THR A 152 -11.32 2.13 1.36
CA THR A 152 -10.97 1.22 2.47
C THR A 152 -12.23 0.78 3.21
N PHE A 153 -13.19 1.69 3.44
CA PHE A 153 -14.48 1.32 4.01
C PHE A 153 -15.29 0.44 3.05
N LEU A 154 -15.37 0.81 1.78
CA LEU A 154 -16.09 0.04 0.77
C LEU A 154 -15.60 -1.42 0.71
N LEU A 155 -14.29 -1.64 0.66
CA LEU A 155 -13.70 -2.98 0.60
C LEU A 155 -13.94 -3.82 1.86
N VAL A 156 -14.12 -3.20 3.03
CA VAL A 156 -14.28 -3.91 4.32
C VAL A 156 -15.75 -4.15 4.65
N VAL A 157 -16.60 -3.15 4.47
CA VAL A 157 -17.99 -3.16 4.94
C VAL A 157 -19.06 -3.13 3.84
N GLY A 158 -18.65 -2.98 2.57
CA GLY A 158 -19.55 -2.84 1.43
C GLY A 158 -20.22 -1.47 1.36
N GLU A 159 -20.83 -1.18 0.20
CA GLU A 159 -21.39 0.13 -0.17
C GLU A 159 -22.31 0.73 0.91
N ARG A 160 -23.39 0.04 1.25
CA ARG A 160 -24.44 0.56 2.15
C ARG A 160 -23.87 1.03 3.49
N LEU A 161 -23.07 0.18 4.13
CA LEU A 161 -22.51 0.49 5.44
C LEU A 161 -21.38 1.50 5.32
N ALA A 162 -20.56 1.43 4.26
CA ALA A 162 -19.52 2.41 4.00
C ALA A 162 -20.09 3.83 3.89
N THR A 163 -21.21 4.04 3.19
CA THR A 163 -21.85 5.35 3.08
C THR A 163 -22.17 5.95 4.46
N SER A 164 -22.87 5.20 5.32
CA SER A 164 -23.25 5.69 6.65
C SER A 164 -22.06 5.91 7.59
N LEU A 165 -21.07 5.02 7.56
CA LEU A 165 -19.88 5.14 8.41
C LEU A 165 -19.00 6.31 7.96
N VAL A 166 -18.77 6.43 6.65
CA VAL A 166 -17.93 7.49 6.10
C VAL A 166 -18.65 8.84 6.23
N GLU A 167 -19.97 8.94 6.05
CA GLU A 167 -20.71 10.19 6.32
C GLU A 167 -20.51 10.67 7.77
N LYS A 168 -20.62 9.75 8.74
CA LYS A 168 -20.34 10.04 10.15
C LYS A 168 -18.88 10.45 10.35
N LEU A 169 -17.95 9.76 9.71
CA LEU A 169 -16.52 10.04 9.81
C LEU A 169 -16.18 11.43 9.23
N SER A 170 -16.76 11.78 8.09
CA SER A 170 -16.54 13.02 7.36
C SER A 170 -17.08 14.25 8.07
N THR A 171 -18.18 14.10 8.79
CA THR A 171 -18.76 15.17 9.63
C THR A 171 -18.05 15.34 10.99
N HIS A 172 -17.13 14.43 11.34
CA HIS A 172 -16.46 14.42 12.65
C HIS A 172 -14.93 14.37 12.51
N HIS A 173 -14.36 13.20 12.21
CA HIS A 173 -12.92 12.99 12.24
C HIS A 173 -12.19 13.66 11.08
N LEU A 174 -12.83 13.72 9.91
CA LEU A 174 -12.23 14.29 8.70
C LEU A 174 -12.73 15.70 8.40
N ARG A 175 -13.59 16.26 9.26
CA ARG A 175 -14.29 17.53 9.03
C ARG A 175 -13.31 18.64 8.67
N ASP A 176 -12.25 18.78 9.45
CA ASP A 176 -11.24 19.84 9.28
C ASP A 176 -10.38 19.68 8.00
N PHE A 177 -10.37 18.48 7.41
CA PHE A 177 -9.75 18.21 6.11
C PHE A 177 -10.68 18.53 4.95
N MET A 178 -12.00 18.61 5.21
CA MET A 178 -13.05 18.89 4.24
C MET A 178 -13.57 20.34 4.30
N ASP A 179 -12.85 21.23 4.98
CA ASP A 179 -13.15 22.65 4.95
C ASP A 179 -12.76 23.28 3.60
N PRO A 180 -13.38 24.43 3.23
CA PRO A 180 -13.06 25.11 1.97
C PRO A 180 -11.59 25.56 1.87
N THR A 181 -10.92 25.76 3.00
CA THR A 181 -9.50 26.12 3.08
C THR A 181 -8.72 25.08 3.87
N MET A 182 -7.42 24.96 3.60
CA MET A 182 -6.54 24.04 4.31
C MET A 182 -6.03 24.58 5.65
N ASP A 183 -6.58 25.68 6.17
CA ASP A 183 -6.05 26.33 7.36
C ASP A 183 -6.24 25.48 8.63
N ASN A 184 -7.40 24.84 8.78
CA ASN A 184 -7.65 23.91 9.89
C ASN A 184 -6.78 22.65 9.78
N THR A 185 -6.57 22.16 8.55
CA THR A 185 -5.65 21.04 8.30
C THR A 185 -4.21 21.41 8.68
N LYS A 186 -3.73 22.61 8.31
CA LYS A 186 -2.42 23.13 8.73
C LYS A 186 -2.33 23.28 10.24
N HIS A 187 -3.41 23.73 10.89
CA HIS A 187 -3.46 23.83 12.34
C HIS A 187 -3.28 22.46 13.02
N ILE A 188 -3.94 21.41 12.52
CA ILE A 188 -3.72 20.03 13.00
C ILE A 188 -2.28 19.58 12.78
N LEU A 189 -1.69 19.85 11.61
CA LEU A 189 -0.30 19.50 11.31
C LEU A 189 0.70 20.19 12.24
N ASN A 190 0.39 21.40 12.72
CA ASN A 190 1.25 22.11 13.65
C ASN A 190 1.33 21.46 15.04
N TYR A 191 0.46 20.50 15.38
CA TYR A 191 0.65 19.67 16.58
C TYR A 191 1.85 18.72 16.47
N LEU A 192 2.33 18.41 15.25
CA LEU A 192 3.42 17.46 15.05
C LEU A 192 4.73 17.92 15.71
N MET A 193 5.13 19.19 15.50
CA MET A 193 6.41 19.70 16.01
C MET A 193 6.48 19.71 17.54
N PRO A 194 5.47 20.21 18.29
CA PRO A 194 5.46 20.09 19.75
C PRO A 194 5.48 18.65 20.24
N ILE A 195 4.80 17.71 19.57
CA ILE A 195 4.82 16.29 19.96
C ILE A 195 6.23 15.70 19.76
N ILE A 196 6.88 16.00 18.63
CA ILE A 196 8.25 15.56 18.36
C ILE A 196 9.21 16.14 19.40
N ASP A 197 9.09 17.43 19.76
CA ASP A 197 9.93 18.06 20.79
C ASP A 197 9.83 17.34 22.14
N GLN A 198 8.62 16.94 22.56
CA GLN A 198 8.42 16.22 23.81
C GLN A 198 9.03 14.80 23.82
N VAL A 199 9.16 14.16 22.66
CA VAL A 199 9.61 12.76 22.54
C VAL A 199 11.07 12.65 22.11
N ASN A 200 11.51 13.51 21.19
CA ASN A 200 12.87 13.61 20.67
C ASN A 200 13.21 15.07 20.31
N PRO A 201 13.74 15.85 21.28
CA PRO A 201 14.19 17.23 21.05
C PRO A 201 15.29 17.36 19.98
N GLU A 202 16.18 16.36 19.86
CA GLU A 202 17.28 16.40 18.88
C GLU A 202 16.75 16.36 17.44
N LEU A 203 15.77 15.48 17.18
CA LEU A 203 15.09 15.43 15.89
C LEU A 203 14.30 16.71 15.63
N HIS A 204 13.59 17.23 16.64
CA HIS A 204 12.89 18.50 16.53
C HIS A 204 13.82 19.63 16.09
N ASP A 205 14.96 19.81 16.78
CA ASP A 205 15.93 20.85 16.48
C ASP A 205 16.55 20.67 15.09
N PHE A 206 16.80 19.42 14.68
CA PHE A 206 17.25 19.11 13.33
C PHE A 206 16.21 19.53 12.28
N MET A 207 14.95 19.15 12.46
CA MET A 207 13.85 19.49 11.55
C MET A 207 13.62 21.01 11.48
N GLN A 208 13.75 21.72 12.61
CA GLN A 208 13.68 23.18 12.64
C GLN A 208 14.82 23.82 11.83
N ARG A 209 16.08 23.40 12.04
CA ARG A 209 17.23 23.89 11.26
C ARG A 209 17.13 23.58 9.77
N ALA A 210 16.52 22.45 9.42
CA ALA A 210 16.31 22.02 8.05
C ALA A 210 15.13 22.71 7.36
N GLU A 211 14.32 23.50 8.08
CA GLU A 211 13.14 24.21 7.57
C GLU A 211 12.13 23.31 6.84
N VAL A 212 12.04 22.03 7.23
CA VAL A 212 11.20 21.02 6.55
C VAL A 212 9.69 21.29 6.72
N GLY A 213 9.31 21.98 7.79
CA GLY A 213 7.91 22.22 8.16
C GLY A 213 7.16 20.93 8.49
N THR A 214 5.84 20.91 8.27
CA THR A 214 4.97 19.76 8.62
C THR A 214 4.15 19.24 7.45
N ILE A 215 4.27 19.87 6.26
CA ILE A 215 3.48 19.54 5.08
C ILE A 215 3.75 18.13 4.55
N PHE A 216 4.93 17.56 4.80
CA PHE A 216 5.25 16.18 4.43
C PHE A 216 4.26 15.17 5.04
N ALA A 217 3.75 15.43 6.24
CA ALA A 217 2.81 14.58 6.95
C ALA A 217 1.35 14.78 6.49
N LEU A 218 1.06 15.79 5.66
CA LEU A 218 -0.29 16.08 5.18
C LEU A 218 -0.91 14.87 4.50
N SER A 219 -0.18 14.28 3.54
CA SER A 219 -0.65 13.12 2.78
C SER A 219 -0.96 11.92 3.69
N TRP A 220 -0.25 11.79 4.81
CA TRP A 220 -0.44 10.71 5.76
C TRP A 220 -1.74 10.88 6.53
N LEU A 221 -2.01 12.09 7.00
CA LEU A 221 -3.22 12.40 7.77
C LEU A 221 -4.47 12.30 6.92
N ILE A 222 -4.48 12.93 5.74
CA ILE A 222 -5.70 13.01 4.91
C ILE A 222 -6.06 11.68 4.25
N THR A 223 -5.12 10.73 4.18
CA THR A 223 -5.38 9.38 3.63
C THR A 223 -5.39 8.29 4.70
N TRP A 224 -5.30 8.66 6.00
CA TRP A 224 -5.10 7.73 7.10
C TRP A 224 -4.00 6.68 6.80
N PHE A 225 -2.87 7.16 6.27
CA PHE A 225 -1.70 6.37 5.88
C PHE A 225 -1.95 5.32 4.78
N GLY A 226 -3.16 5.27 4.21
CA GLY A 226 -3.52 4.30 3.18
C GLY A 226 -2.67 4.43 1.91
N HIS A 227 -2.16 5.62 1.62
CA HIS A 227 -1.24 5.83 0.49
C HIS A 227 0.20 5.37 0.77
N VAL A 228 0.61 5.32 2.04
CA VAL A 228 1.99 5.04 2.45
C VAL A 228 2.19 3.55 2.73
N LEU A 229 1.20 2.92 3.37
CA LEU A 229 1.26 1.51 3.74
C LEU A 229 0.89 0.63 2.53
N SER A 230 1.78 -0.29 2.16
CA SER A 230 1.62 -1.15 0.99
C SER A 230 0.71 -2.36 1.20
N ASP A 231 0.62 -2.88 2.43
CA ASP A 231 -0.25 -4.02 2.77
C ASP A 231 -1.59 -3.51 3.30
N PHE A 232 -2.66 -3.82 2.56
CA PHE A 232 -4.03 -3.46 2.91
C PHE A 232 -4.42 -3.93 4.31
N ARG A 233 -3.92 -5.09 4.78
CA ARG A 233 -4.24 -5.62 6.12
C ARG A 233 -3.69 -4.72 7.22
N HIS A 234 -2.52 -4.10 7.01
CA HIS A 234 -1.95 -3.15 7.96
C HIS A 234 -2.75 -1.85 7.96
N VAL A 235 -3.21 -1.37 6.80
CA VAL A 235 -4.10 -0.22 6.69
C VAL A 235 -5.39 -0.47 7.49
N VAL A 236 -6.05 -1.60 7.27
CA VAL A 236 -7.33 -1.89 7.94
C VAL A 236 -7.14 -2.07 9.45
N ARG A 237 -6.02 -2.66 9.92
CA ARG A 237 -5.68 -2.62 11.37
C ARG A 237 -5.61 -1.17 11.83
N LEU A 238 -4.88 -0.31 11.13
CA LEU A 238 -4.73 1.08 11.55
C LEU A 238 -6.09 1.80 11.66
N TYR A 239 -7.05 1.44 10.81
CA TYR A 239 -8.43 1.95 10.90
C TYR A 239 -9.13 1.45 12.17
N ASP A 240 -8.95 0.18 12.57
CA ASP A 240 -9.44 -0.32 13.87
C ASP A 240 -8.95 0.60 15.01
N PHE A 241 -7.66 0.97 14.98
CA PHE A 241 -7.05 1.82 15.99
C PHE A 241 -7.59 3.26 15.96
N PHE A 242 -7.68 3.89 14.78
CA PHE A 242 -8.15 5.27 14.67
C PHE A 242 -9.63 5.42 15.04
N LEU A 243 -10.48 4.47 14.65
CA LEU A 243 -11.90 4.47 15.00
C LEU A 243 -12.14 4.27 16.50
N ALA A 244 -11.21 3.64 17.21
CA ALA A 244 -11.29 3.43 18.66
C ALA A 244 -10.72 4.60 19.48
N CYS A 245 -10.04 5.55 18.85
CA CYS A 245 -9.27 6.60 19.50
C CYS A 245 -9.85 8.00 19.25
N HIS A 246 -9.21 9.01 19.84
CA HIS A 246 -9.54 10.41 19.59
C HIS A 246 -9.25 10.79 18.12
N PRO A 247 -10.02 11.69 17.48
CA PRO A 247 -9.80 12.11 16.09
C PRO A 247 -8.39 12.63 15.76
N LEU A 248 -7.65 13.14 16.75
CA LEU A 248 -6.26 13.58 16.59
C LEU A 248 -5.24 12.43 16.64
N MET A 249 -5.63 11.19 16.90
CA MET A 249 -4.69 10.07 16.99
C MET A 249 -3.79 9.87 15.75
N PRO A 250 -4.25 10.13 14.49
CA PRO A 250 -3.37 10.07 13.33
C PRO A 250 -2.15 10.98 13.41
N ILE A 251 -2.22 12.16 14.06
CA ILE A 251 -1.06 13.05 14.21
C ILE A 251 -0.06 12.50 15.23
N TYR A 252 -0.54 11.84 16.29
CA TYR A 252 0.32 11.13 17.24
C TYR A 252 0.98 9.92 16.59
N PHE A 253 0.25 9.19 15.74
CA PHE A 253 0.82 8.10 14.96
C PHE A 253 1.91 8.61 14.01
N ALA A 254 1.71 9.75 13.35
CA ALA A 254 2.73 10.37 12.50
C ALA A 254 4.02 10.70 13.27
N ALA A 255 3.92 11.13 14.53
CA ALA A 255 5.07 11.50 15.36
C ALA A 255 5.93 10.32 15.81
N VAL A 256 5.39 9.09 15.81
CA VAL A 256 6.09 7.87 16.26
C VAL A 256 6.56 6.97 15.13
N ILE A 257 6.30 7.33 13.86
CA ILE A 257 6.84 6.58 12.71
C ILE A 257 8.38 6.66 12.74
N PRO A 258 9.10 5.54 12.53
CA PRO A 258 10.52 5.42 12.86
C PRO A 258 11.39 6.54 12.31
N GLN A 259 12.26 7.05 13.19
CA GLN A 259 13.21 8.12 12.95
C GLN A 259 14.52 7.64 12.29
N ASP A 260 14.65 6.35 12.01
CA ASP A 260 15.81 5.76 11.32
C ASP A 260 15.72 5.96 9.80
N LEU A 261 15.72 7.21 9.36
CA LEU A 261 16.17 7.52 8.01
C LEU A 261 17.70 7.37 8.05
N PRO A 262 18.35 6.46 7.30
CA PRO A 262 19.80 6.30 7.36
C PRO A 262 20.47 7.45 6.60
N TYR A 263 20.38 8.66 7.14
CA TYR A 263 20.80 9.90 6.49
C TYR A 263 22.25 9.83 6.06
N GLU A 264 23.16 9.27 6.87
CA GLU A 264 24.56 9.07 6.47
C GLU A 264 24.69 8.15 5.25
N THR A 265 23.90 7.09 5.17
CA THR A 265 23.91 6.17 4.02
C THR A 265 23.26 6.81 2.79
N LEU A 266 22.21 7.61 2.97
CA LEU A 266 21.54 8.33 1.90
C LEU A 266 22.39 9.49 1.36
N ILE A 267 23.07 10.22 2.24
CA ILE A 267 24.02 11.30 1.90
C ILE A 267 25.22 10.70 1.17
N SER A 268 25.80 9.62 1.69
CA SER A 268 26.90 8.90 1.02
C SER A 268 26.48 8.39 -0.36
N ARG A 269 25.32 7.72 -0.47
CA ARG A 269 24.82 7.23 -1.76
C ARG A 269 24.49 8.34 -2.74
N ALA A 270 23.92 9.46 -2.26
CA ALA A 270 23.64 10.61 -3.12
C ALA A 270 24.94 11.23 -3.65
N GLY A 271 25.98 11.32 -2.80
CA GLY A 271 27.34 11.71 -3.22
C GLY A 271 27.94 10.75 -4.25
N ASP A 272 27.85 9.44 -3.99
CA ASP A 272 28.34 8.41 -4.92
C ASP A 272 27.64 8.48 -6.29
N LEU A 273 26.32 8.69 -6.29
CA LEU A 273 25.53 8.86 -7.52
C LEU A 273 25.91 10.14 -8.27
N PHE A 274 26.19 11.24 -7.57
CA PHE A 274 26.61 12.49 -8.21
C PHE A 274 27.99 12.38 -8.88
N VAL A 275 28.90 11.59 -8.28
CA VAL A 275 30.23 11.33 -8.86
C VAL A 275 30.14 10.32 -10.01
N GLN A 276 29.35 9.26 -9.85
CA GLN A 276 29.16 8.23 -10.88
C GLN A 276 28.38 8.73 -12.10
N PHE A 277 27.47 9.68 -11.89
CA PHE A 277 26.66 10.29 -12.93
C PHE A 277 26.76 11.82 -12.86
N PRO A 278 27.87 12.41 -13.33
CA PRO A 278 28.09 13.84 -13.25
C PRO A 278 26.97 14.60 -14.00
N PRO A 279 26.46 15.72 -13.47
CA PRO A 279 25.38 16.47 -14.10
C PRO A 279 25.66 16.89 -15.55
N SER A 280 26.91 17.12 -15.93
CA SER A 280 27.31 17.44 -17.30
C SER A 280 27.12 16.28 -18.28
N GLU A 281 27.35 15.04 -17.84
CA GLU A 281 27.15 13.84 -18.65
C GLU A 281 25.68 13.46 -18.72
N LEU A 282 24.97 13.52 -17.58
CA LEU A 282 23.53 13.32 -17.54
C LEU A 282 22.77 14.37 -18.36
N ALA A 283 23.18 15.64 -18.32
CA ALA A 283 22.57 16.69 -19.13
C ALA A 283 22.79 16.46 -20.62
N ARG A 284 23.97 15.96 -21.01
CA ARG A 284 24.29 15.61 -22.39
C ARG A 284 23.51 14.39 -22.87
N GLU A 285 23.38 13.36 -22.03
CA GLU A 285 22.58 12.17 -22.34
C GLU A 285 21.08 12.48 -22.38
N ALA A 286 20.56 13.27 -21.44
CA ALA A 286 19.18 13.73 -21.44
C ALA A 286 18.87 14.63 -22.64
N ALA A 287 19.79 15.52 -23.02
CA ALA A 287 19.67 16.32 -24.24
C ALA A 287 19.74 15.44 -25.50
N ALA A 288 20.62 14.44 -25.54
CA ALA A 288 20.71 13.49 -26.65
C ALA A 288 19.47 12.59 -26.77
N GLN A 289 18.88 12.18 -25.65
CA GLN A 289 17.61 11.46 -25.62
C GLN A 289 16.46 12.34 -26.08
N GLN A 290 16.37 13.59 -25.61
CA GLN A 290 15.39 14.56 -26.13
C GLN A 290 15.59 14.87 -27.61
N GLN A 291 16.83 14.93 -28.10
CA GLN A 291 17.13 15.13 -29.53
C GLN A 291 16.74 13.90 -30.36
N ALA A 292 17.00 12.70 -29.84
CA ALA A 292 16.61 11.43 -30.46
C ALA A 292 15.07 11.29 -30.51
N GLU A 293 14.37 11.68 -29.45
CA GLU A 293 12.91 11.73 -29.40
C GLU A 293 12.33 12.80 -30.33
N LYS A 294 12.93 14.00 -30.41
CA LYS A 294 12.54 15.05 -31.36
C LYS A 294 12.79 14.67 -32.83
N THR A 295 13.82 13.87 -33.10
CA THR A 295 14.12 13.37 -34.45
C THR A 295 13.20 12.21 -34.83
N ALA A 296 12.71 11.44 -33.85
CA ALA A 296 11.75 10.34 -34.04
C ALA A 296 10.28 10.79 -34.09
N ALA A 297 9.94 11.98 -33.56
CA ALA A 297 8.59 12.52 -33.52
C ALA A 297 8.49 13.86 -34.27
N SER A 298 8.70 13.85 -35.59
CA SER A 298 8.62 15.08 -36.39
C SER A 298 7.19 15.50 -36.77
N THR A 299 6.13 14.91 -36.22
CA THR A 299 4.78 15.47 -36.34
C THR A 299 3.95 15.17 -35.08
N PHE A 300 3.19 16.16 -34.60
CA PHE A 300 2.37 16.12 -33.37
C PHE A 300 1.46 14.88 -33.25
N LYS A 301 1.10 14.24 -34.38
CA LYS A 301 0.35 12.97 -34.43
C LYS A 301 1.15 11.75 -33.95
N ASP A 302 2.46 11.74 -34.10
CA ASP A 302 3.32 10.62 -33.72
C ASP A 302 3.60 10.59 -32.21
N PHE A 303 3.57 11.75 -31.55
CA PHE A 303 3.68 11.85 -30.08
C PHE A 303 2.44 11.30 -29.37
N GLU A 304 1.25 11.55 -29.92
CA GLU A 304 -0.02 10.99 -29.42
C GLU A 304 -0.06 9.45 -29.60
N LEU A 305 0.47 8.96 -30.72
CA LEU A 305 0.58 7.52 -31.02
C LEU A 305 1.64 6.81 -30.16
N ALA A 306 2.79 7.44 -29.90
CA ALA A 306 3.85 6.89 -29.04
C ALA A 306 3.42 6.82 -27.57
N SER A 307 2.73 7.85 -27.07
CA SER A 307 2.15 7.87 -25.72
C SER A 307 1.08 6.78 -25.54
N ALA A 308 0.30 6.50 -26.60
CA ALA A 308 -0.66 5.39 -26.60
C ALA A 308 0.00 3.99 -26.62
N GLN A 309 1.20 3.85 -27.20
CA GLN A 309 1.90 2.56 -27.32
C GLN A 309 2.86 2.25 -26.16
N GLN A 310 3.24 3.24 -25.35
CA GLN A 310 4.15 3.08 -24.21
C GLN A 310 3.45 2.82 -22.86
N ARG A 311 2.20 2.35 -22.86
CA ARG A 311 1.66 1.71 -21.65
C ARG A 311 2.41 0.39 -21.41
N PRO A 312 2.99 0.14 -20.22
CA PRO A 312 3.82 -1.03 -19.92
C PRO A 312 3.16 -2.37 -20.33
N ASP A 313 1.84 -2.41 -20.20
CA ASP A 313 0.93 -3.51 -20.48
C ASP A 313 0.78 -3.82 -21.97
N MET A 314 0.89 -2.82 -22.86
CA MET A 314 0.86 -3.03 -24.32
C MET A 314 2.18 -3.58 -24.86
N VAL A 315 3.32 -3.09 -24.37
CA VAL A 315 4.66 -3.57 -24.76
C VAL A 315 4.87 -5.01 -24.29
N LEU A 316 4.40 -5.34 -23.08
CA LEU A 316 4.42 -6.71 -22.55
C LEU A 316 3.47 -7.63 -23.34
N ARG A 317 2.25 -7.19 -23.69
CA ARG A 317 1.33 -7.95 -24.55
C ARG A 317 1.88 -8.17 -25.96
N GLN A 318 2.57 -7.20 -26.56
CA GLN A 318 3.20 -7.35 -27.89
C GLN A 318 4.34 -8.38 -27.85
N ARG A 319 5.16 -8.38 -26.79
CA ARG A 319 6.24 -9.38 -26.60
C ARG A 319 5.69 -10.77 -26.30
N PHE A 320 4.62 -10.90 -25.52
CA PHE A 320 3.94 -12.18 -25.27
C PHE A 320 3.25 -12.73 -26.53
N ARG A 321 2.63 -11.87 -27.34
CA ARG A 321 2.00 -12.25 -28.62
C ARG A 321 3.04 -12.57 -29.70
N GLY A 322 4.24 -11.98 -29.63
CA GLY A 322 5.39 -12.31 -30.48
C GLY A 322 6.04 -13.66 -30.14
N LEU A 323 6.07 -14.04 -28.86
CA LEU A 323 6.54 -15.36 -28.41
C LEU A 323 5.59 -16.49 -28.85
N LEU A 324 4.28 -16.30 -28.74
CA LEU A 324 3.27 -17.27 -29.22
C LEU A 324 3.23 -17.39 -30.76
N ARG A 325 3.46 -16.29 -31.49
CA ARG A 325 3.58 -16.32 -32.97
C ARG A 325 4.88 -16.94 -33.48
N SER A 326 5.92 -17.02 -32.64
CA SER A 326 7.17 -17.67 -33.02
C SER A 326 7.10 -19.19 -32.93
N GLU A 327 6.14 -19.76 -32.18
CA GLU A 327 5.91 -21.22 -32.14
C GLU A 327 5.05 -21.72 -33.32
N GLU A 328 4.17 -20.91 -33.89
CA GLU A 328 3.37 -21.30 -35.07
C GLU A 328 4.09 -21.11 -36.41
N ARG A 329 5.16 -20.30 -36.48
CA ARG A 329 5.91 -20.06 -37.72
C ARG A 329 7.04 -21.06 -38.00
N THR A 330 7.34 -21.96 -37.06
CA THR A 330 8.31 -23.06 -37.24
C THR A 330 7.70 -24.32 -37.86
N LYS A 331 6.81 -24.19 -38.83
CA LYS A 331 6.40 -25.31 -39.70
C LYS A 331 6.51 -25.07 -41.20
N ASP A 332 6.92 -23.90 -41.66
CA ASP A 332 7.15 -23.72 -43.09
C ASP A 332 8.44 -22.97 -43.42
N VAL A 333 9.08 -23.48 -44.47
CA VAL A 333 10.25 -22.95 -45.20
C VAL A 333 11.62 -23.36 -44.66
N LEU A 334 11.97 -24.58 -45.07
CA LEU A 334 13.28 -25.13 -45.37
C LEU A 334 14.25 -24.13 -46.05
N THR A 335 15.46 -23.93 -45.54
CA THR A 335 16.74 -23.97 -46.29
C THR A 335 17.97 -23.81 -45.37
N LYS A 336 18.97 -24.69 -45.56
CA LYS A 336 20.29 -24.74 -44.88
C LYS A 336 21.28 -23.75 -45.55
N PRO A 337 22.39 -23.28 -44.92
CA PRO A 337 23.46 -24.18 -44.44
C PRO A 337 24.36 -23.73 -43.24
N ARG A 338 25.11 -24.75 -42.76
CA ARG A 338 26.39 -24.78 -42.01
C ARG A 338 26.51 -24.16 -40.60
N THR A 339 26.49 -25.06 -39.63
CA THR A 339 26.76 -24.86 -38.20
C THR A 339 28.25 -24.96 -37.88
N ASN A 340 28.80 -23.93 -37.22
CA ASN A 340 30.18 -23.92 -36.74
C ASN A 340 30.24 -24.47 -35.29
N ARG A 341 31.05 -25.50 -35.04
CA ARG A 341 31.13 -26.23 -33.74
C ARG A 341 31.42 -25.31 -32.54
N PHE A 342 32.10 -24.20 -32.78
CA PHE A 342 32.39 -23.17 -31.76
C PHE A 342 31.13 -22.45 -31.25
N VAL A 343 30.10 -22.28 -32.08
CA VAL A 343 28.84 -21.65 -31.66
C VAL A 343 28.05 -22.57 -30.73
N LYS A 344 28.07 -23.88 -30.94
CA LYS A 344 27.45 -24.84 -30.01
C LYS A 344 28.16 -24.87 -28.65
N LEU A 345 29.49 -24.79 -28.64
CA LEU A 345 30.26 -24.71 -27.38
C LEU A 345 30.04 -23.38 -26.66
N ALA A 346 29.98 -22.26 -27.40
CA ALA A 346 29.68 -20.95 -26.82
C ALA A 346 28.26 -20.87 -26.26
N VAL A 347 27.27 -21.44 -26.96
CA VAL A 347 25.87 -21.49 -26.49
C VAL A 347 25.73 -22.44 -25.29
N MET A 348 26.43 -23.57 -25.24
CA MET A 348 26.49 -24.42 -24.04
C MET A 348 27.19 -23.71 -22.87
N GLY A 349 28.29 -23.00 -23.11
CA GLY A 349 28.97 -22.22 -22.08
C GLY A 349 28.09 -21.12 -21.50
N LEU A 350 27.33 -20.41 -22.35
CA LEU A 350 26.40 -19.36 -21.93
C LEU A 350 25.18 -19.91 -21.18
N THR A 351 24.64 -21.07 -21.59
CA THR A 351 23.50 -21.69 -20.88
C THR A 351 23.91 -22.28 -19.54
N VAL A 352 25.11 -22.85 -19.41
CA VAL A 352 25.63 -23.32 -18.13
C VAL A 352 25.94 -22.13 -17.20
N ALA A 353 26.50 -21.03 -17.72
CA ALA A 353 26.77 -19.82 -16.93
C ALA A 353 25.48 -19.13 -16.45
N LEU A 354 24.46 -19.03 -17.31
CA LEU A 354 23.15 -18.49 -16.94
C LEU A 354 22.42 -19.39 -15.95
N GLY A 355 22.51 -20.72 -16.12
CA GLY A 355 21.96 -21.68 -15.16
C GLY A 355 22.64 -21.60 -13.79
N ALA A 356 23.97 -21.45 -13.76
CA ALA A 356 24.73 -21.29 -12.52
C ALA A 356 24.45 -19.94 -11.84
N ALA A 357 24.32 -18.86 -12.62
CA ALA A 357 23.96 -17.54 -12.10
C ALA A 357 22.53 -17.51 -11.53
N ALA A 358 21.57 -18.14 -12.22
CA ALA A 358 20.21 -18.28 -11.71
C ALA A 358 20.16 -19.13 -10.43
N LEU A 359 20.92 -20.22 -10.37
CA LEU A 359 21.01 -21.07 -9.16
C LEU A 359 21.68 -20.32 -8.00
N ALA A 360 22.74 -19.55 -8.26
CA ALA A 360 23.41 -18.71 -7.27
C ALA A 360 22.50 -17.59 -6.75
N MET A 361 21.75 -16.93 -7.64
CA MET A 361 20.76 -15.92 -7.27
C MET A 361 19.62 -16.51 -6.44
N VAL A 362 19.12 -17.70 -6.79
CA VAL A 362 18.09 -18.40 -6.00
C VAL A 362 18.64 -18.80 -4.63
N LYS A 363 19.89 -19.26 -4.56
CA LYS A 363 20.54 -19.64 -3.30
C LYS A 363 20.82 -18.42 -2.41
N SER A 364 21.29 -17.31 -2.96
CA SER A 364 21.45 -16.04 -2.23
C SER A 364 20.12 -15.41 -1.82
N ALA A 365 19.06 -15.55 -2.64
CA ALA A 365 17.72 -15.11 -2.28
C ALA A 365 17.12 -15.97 -1.12
N LEU A 366 17.45 -17.26 -1.06
CA LEU A 366 17.11 -18.14 0.05
C LEU A 366 17.91 -17.85 1.34
N GLU A 367 19.13 -17.31 1.23
CA GLU A 367 19.95 -16.89 2.38
C GLU A 367 19.52 -15.54 2.97
N TRP A 368 18.89 -14.66 2.18
CA TRP A 368 18.38 -13.35 2.59
C TRP A 368 16.91 -13.36 3.04
N ALA A 369 16.21 -14.48 2.86
CA ALA A 369 14.88 -14.66 3.40
C ALA A 369 14.96 -14.92 4.92
N PRO A 370 14.21 -14.20 5.78
CA PRO A 370 14.02 -14.62 7.15
C PRO A 370 13.42 -16.04 7.14
N LYS A 371 13.97 -16.96 7.94
CA LYS A 371 13.53 -18.36 8.03
C LYS A 371 12.05 -18.45 8.43
N PHE A 372 11.15 -18.37 7.47
CA PHE A 372 9.77 -18.82 7.58
C PHE A 372 9.71 -20.25 7.05
N GLN A 373 9.50 -21.19 7.97
CA GLN A 373 9.26 -22.59 7.65
C GLN A 373 8.06 -22.73 6.71
N LEU A 374 8.33 -23.24 5.51
CA LEU A 374 7.36 -23.93 4.65
C LEU A 374 6.77 -25.10 5.43
N GLN A 375 5.54 -24.94 5.90
CA GLN A 375 4.59 -26.03 6.08
C GLN A 375 3.22 -25.54 5.64
N LEU A 376 2.56 -26.39 4.84
CA LEU A 376 1.13 -26.43 4.49
C LEU A 376 0.77 -25.81 3.13
N PHE A 377 0.61 -26.68 2.13
CA PHE A 377 -0.63 -27.43 1.88
C PHE A 377 -0.25 -28.90 1.56
N PRO A 378 -1.15 -29.90 1.75
CA PRO A 378 -0.81 -31.30 2.05
C PRO A 378 0.15 -32.00 1.09
#